data_AF-A0A7S2PJM2-F1
#
_entry.id   AF-A0A7S2PJM2-F1
#
_cell.length_a   1.000
_cell.length_b   1.000
_cell.length_c   1.000
_cell.angle_alpha   90.00
_cell.angle_beta   90.00
_cell.angle_gamma   90.00
#
_symmetry.space_group_name_H-M   'P 1'
#
loop_
_entity.id
_entity.type
_entity.pdbx_description
1 polymer ?
#
loop_
_entity_poly.entity_id
_entity_poly.type
_entity_poly.pdbx_seq_one_letter_code
_entity_poly.pdbx_strand_id
1 'polypeptide(L)'
;RYEVGDETLLSDAAAEVDALLAQSKQLLEASGSGGQPDATLPDFMLLVIVTLVDMDRAACRARPAEGRRYLLDALALAEDGIARYPRLFQFKVLLVLLNGLLGLTGSMLKWYQQMDIKNVQHESLSFLVFDQLCAFGNVDALRGVA
;
A
#
# COMPACT_ATOMS: atom_id res chain seq x y z
N ARG A 1 2.56 33.74 -3.41
CA ARG A 1 3.84 33.61 -4.15
C ARG A 1 4.74 32.60 -3.41
N TYR A 2 4.25 31.37 -3.24
CA TYR A 2 4.89 30.28 -2.47
C TYR A 2 4.68 28.91 -3.16
N GLU A 3 4.42 28.87 -4.47
CA GLU A 3 4.02 27.63 -5.16
C GLU A 3 5.15 26.98 -5.97
N VAL A 4 6.10 27.77 -6.46
CA VAL A 4 7.16 27.28 -7.38
C VAL A 4 8.14 26.32 -6.71
N GLY A 5 8.30 26.37 -5.38
CA GLY A 5 9.21 25.49 -4.64
C GLY A 5 8.65 24.11 -4.33
N ASP A 6 7.32 23.98 -4.21
CA ASP A 6 6.67 22.71 -3.89
C ASP A 6 6.54 21.84 -5.14
N GLU A 7 6.30 22.46 -6.30
CA GLU A 7 6.20 21.74 -7.59
C GLU A 7 7.53 21.15 -8.05
N THR A 8 8.66 21.85 -7.87
CA THR A 8 9.99 21.32 -8.19
C THR A 8 10.39 20.18 -7.25
N LEU A 9 10.13 20.31 -5.95
CA LEU A 9 10.39 19.24 -5.00
C LEU A 9 9.54 17.99 -5.29
N LEU A 10 8.28 18.16 -5.65
CA LEU A 10 7.41 17.05 -6.07
C LEU A 10 7.87 16.43 -7.39
N SER A 11 8.39 17.23 -8.33
CA SER A 11 8.95 16.73 -9.59
C SER A 11 10.21 15.90 -9.36
N ASP A 12 11.11 16.38 -8.50
CA ASP A 12 12.35 15.66 -8.16
C ASP A 12 12.04 14.36 -7.41
N ALA A 13 11.11 14.41 -6.44
CA ALA A 13 10.65 13.22 -5.72
C ALA A 13 9.94 12.22 -6.65
N ALA A 14 9.16 12.70 -7.63
CA ALA A 14 8.54 11.84 -8.62
C ALA A 14 9.57 11.09 -9.48
N ALA A 15 10.64 11.77 -9.89
CA ALA A 15 11.72 11.13 -10.65
C ALA A 15 12.45 10.06 -9.82
N GLU A 16 12.68 10.32 -8.53
CA GLU A 16 13.27 9.32 -7.61
C GLU A 16 12.37 8.10 -7.43
N VAL A 17 11.05 8.31 -7.30
CA VAL A 17 10.07 7.22 -7.18
C VAL A 17 9.97 6.39 -8.46
N ASP A 18 10.00 7.03 -9.63
CA ASP A 18 10.02 6.31 -10.91
C ASP A 18 11.29 5.45 -11.05
N ALA A 19 12.44 5.96 -10.57
CA ALA A 19 13.69 5.21 -10.52
C ALA A 19 13.61 4.01 -9.55
N LEU A 20 13.02 4.20 -8.36
CA LEU A 20 12.80 3.13 -7.38
C LEU A 20 11.85 2.05 -7.91
N LEU A 21 10.78 2.45 -8.60
CA LEU A 21 9.86 1.55 -9.28
C LEU A 21 10.57 0.76 -10.38
N ALA A 22 11.36 1.41 -11.22
CA ALA A 22 12.14 0.74 -12.26
C ALA A 22 13.14 -0.26 -11.66
N GLN A 23 13.83 0.13 -10.60
CA GLN A 23 14.75 -0.74 -9.86
C GLN A 23 14.01 -1.94 -9.26
N SER A 24 12.83 -1.73 -8.66
CA SER A 24 12.02 -2.82 -8.12
C SER A 24 11.64 -3.84 -9.20
N LYS A 25 11.21 -3.39 -10.39
CA LYS A 25 10.88 -4.27 -11.52
C LYS A 25 12.09 -5.06 -11.98
N GLN A 26 13.25 -4.43 -12.12
CA GLN A 26 14.50 -5.11 -12.50
C GLN A 26 14.90 -6.18 -11.47
N LEU A 27 14.81 -5.87 -10.18
CA LEU A 27 15.11 -6.84 -9.12
C LEU A 27 14.10 -8.00 -9.11
N LEU A 28 12.82 -7.73 -9.38
CA LEU A 28 11.77 -8.73 -9.49
C LEU A 28 11.98 -9.68 -10.68
N GLU A 29 12.52 -9.18 -11.79
CA GLU A 29 12.90 -9.99 -12.96
C GLU A 29 14.15 -10.83 -12.67
N ALA A 30 15.17 -10.24 -12.05
CA ALA A 30 16.41 -10.92 -11.70
C ALA A 30 16.20 -12.06 -10.70
N SER A 31 15.33 -11.86 -9.71
CA SER A 31 15.01 -12.89 -8.70
C SER A 31 14.19 -14.07 -9.24
N GLY A 32 13.59 -13.95 -10.43
CA GLY A 32 12.92 -15.06 -11.12
C GLY A 32 13.86 -16.08 -11.76
N SER A 33 15.16 -15.80 -11.84
CA SER A 33 16.15 -16.58 -12.60
C SER A 33 16.82 -17.73 -11.82
N GLY A 34 16.26 -18.14 -10.68
CA GLY A 34 16.70 -19.35 -9.95
C GLY A 34 17.87 -19.13 -8.97
N GLY A 35 18.25 -17.88 -8.70
CA GLY A 35 19.16 -17.52 -7.62
C GLY A 35 18.52 -17.68 -6.24
N GLN A 36 19.35 -17.83 -5.19
CA GLN A 36 18.89 -17.83 -3.80
C GLN A 36 17.95 -16.64 -3.53
N PRO A 37 16.82 -16.84 -2.81
CA PRO A 37 15.90 -15.75 -2.53
C PRO A 37 16.62 -14.66 -1.74
N ASP A 38 16.75 -13.48 -2.34
CA ASP A 38 17.35 -12.33 -1.69
C ASP A 38 16.45 -11.91 -0.53
N ALA A 39 16.95 -12.08 0.70
CA ALA A 39 16.20 -11.78 1.91
C ALA A 39 15.87 -10.29 2.04
N THR A 40 16.55 -9.42 1.28
CA THR A 40 16.35 -7.96 1.30
C THR A 40 15.27 -7.48 0.33
N LEU A 41 14.90 -8.30 -0.66
CA LEU A 41 13.92 -7.93 -1.68
C LEU A 41 12.53 -7.60 -1.10
N PRO A 42 11.97 -8.37 -0.14
CA PRO A 42 10.69 -8.01 0.48
C PRO A 42 10.75 -6.65 1.18
N ASP A 43 11.82 -6.38 1.92
CA ASP A 43 11.97 -5.11 2.66
C ASP A 43 12.08 -3.93 1.69
N PHE A 44 12.79 -4.10 0.58
CA PHE A 44 12.86 -3.11 -0.49
C PHE A 44 11.49 -2.85 -1.13
N MET A 45 10.72 -3.91 -1.42
CA MET A 45 9.35 -3.76 -1.94
C MET A 45 8.46 -2.99 -0.96
N LEU A 46 8.52 -3.33 0.33
CA LEU A 46 7.76 -2.64 1.38
C LEU A 46 8.13 -1.15 1.44
N LEU A 47 9.42 -0.83 1.35
CA LEU A 47 9.90 0.55 1.30
C LEU A 47 9.30 1.29 0.10
N VAL A 48 9.40 0.71 -1.10
CA VAL A 48 8.85 1.32 -2.33
C VAL A 48 7.33 1.55 -2.21
N ILE A 49 6.59 0.58 -1.65
CA ILE A 49 5.13 0.72 -1.44
C ILE A 49 4.83 1.92 -0.53
N VAL A 50 5.53 2.06 0.61
CA VAL A 50 5.29 3.17 1.55
C VAL A 50 5.66 4.51 0.90
N THR A 51 6.78 4.58 0.17
CA THR A 51 7.17 5.78 -0.57
C THR A 51 6.11 6.19 -1.59
N LEU A 52 5.51 5.24 -2.31
CA LEU A 52 4.40 5.51 -3.25
C LEU A 52 3.16 6.07 -2.55
N VAL A 53 2.82 5.55 -1.36
CA VAL A 53 1.70 6.06 -0.56
C VAL A 53 1.96 7.50 -0.10
N ASP A 54 3.18 7.82 0.29
CA ASP A 54 3.54 9.19 0.68
C ASP A 54 3.52 10.15 -0.51
N MET A 55 3.97 9.69 -1.69
CA MET A 55 3.84 10.44 -2.95
C MET A 55 2.38 10.67 -3.33
N ASP A 56 1.52 9.66 -3.19
CA ASP A 56 0.09 9.79 -3.46
C ASP A 56 -0.55 10.85 -2.56
N ARG A 57 -0.20 10.88 -1.28
CA ARG A 57 -0.67 11.90 -0.33
C ARG A 57 -0.17 13.29 -0.67
N ALA A 58 1.09 13.43 -1.07
CA ALA A 58 1.66 14.70 -1.47
C ALA A 58 1.01 15.20 -2.78
N ALA A 59 0.87 14.32 -3.77
CA ALA A 59 0.23 14.61 -5.04
C ALA A 59 -1.25 15.00 -4.87
N CYS A 60 -2.02 14.30 -4.04
CA CYS A 60 -3.42 14.65 -3.76
C CYS A 60 -3.57 16.05 -3.15
N ARG A 61 -2.62 16.48 -2.31
CA ARG A 61 -2.64 17.81 -1.69
C ARG A 61 -2.34 18.91 -2.70
N ALA A 62 -1.38 18.68 -3.60
CA ALA A 62 -0.99 19.65 -4.62
C ALA A 62 -1.97 19.68 -5.80
N ARG A 63 -2.42 18.50 -6.26
CA ARG A 63 -3.19 18.28 -7.50
C ARG A 63 -4.28 17.22 -7.29
N PRO A 64 -5.39 17.55 -6.61
CA PRO A 64 -6.46 16.59 -6.29
C PRO A 64 -7.19 16.00 -7.51
N ALA A 65 -7.05 16.62 -8.68
CA ALA A 65 -7.66 16.15 -9.93
C ALA A 65 -6.83 15.09 -10.68
N GLU A 66 -5.56 14.87 -10.30
CA GLU A 66 -4.63 14.02 -11.08
C GLU A 66 -4.75 12.49 -10.82
N GLY A 67 -5.83 12.06 -10.17
CA GLY A 67 -6.07 10.65 -9.88
C GLY A 67 -5.12 10.07 -8.83
N ARG A 68 -5.19 8.75 -8.62
CA ARG A 68 -4.47 8.03 -7.54
C ARG A 68 -3.42 7.07 -8.10
N ARG A 69 -2.65 7.50 -9.11
CA ARG A 69 -1.71 6.64 -9.85
C ARG A 69 -0.73 5.92 -8.93
N TYR A 70 -0.13 6.66 -8.00
CA TYR A 70 0.87 6.12 -7.08
C TYR A 70 0.26 5.10 -6.12
N LEU A 71 -0.98 5.33 -5.69
CA LEU A 71 -1.71 4.36 -4.86
C LEU A 71 -2.04 3.07 -5.62
N LEU A 72 -2.34 3.16 -6.92
CA LEU A 72 -2.58 1.99 -7.77
C LEU A 72 -1.29 1.20 -8.01
N ASP A 73 -0.16 1.89 -8.25
CA ASP A 73 1.15 1.24 -8.37
C ASP A 73 1.57 0.56 -7.05
N ALA A 74 1.30 1.21 -5.91
CA ALA A 74 1.52 0.64 -4.58
C ALA A 74 0.68 -0.62 -4.37
N LEU A 75 -0.59 -0.62 -4.80
CA LEU A 75 -1.47 -1.78 -4.72
C LEU A 75 -0.94 -2.95 -5.57
N ALA A 76 -0.59 -2.69 -6.83
CA ALA A 76 -0.05 -3.70 -7.72
C ALA A 76 1.25 -4.33 -7.16
N LEU A 77 2.14 -3.51 -6.61
CA LEU A 77 3.39 -3.99 -6.01
C LEU A 77 3.13 -4.82 -4.73
N ALA A 78 2.14 -4.45 -3.92
CA ALA A 78 1.72 -5.22 -2.76
C ALA A 78 1.09 -6.57 -3.15
N GLU A 79 0.33 -6.62 -4.25
CA GLU A 79 -0.24 -7.86 -4.80
C GLU A 79 0.85 -8.82 -5.31
N ASP A 80 1.87 -8.32 -6.03
CA ASP A 80 3.02 -9.15 -6.42
C ASP A 80 3.83 -9.59 -5.18
N GLY A 81 3.98 -8.70 -4.20
CA GLY A 81 4.64 -8.97 -2.92
C GLY A 81 4.00 -10.14 -2.16
N ILE A 82 2.67 -10.15 -2.01
CA ILE A 82 1.99 -11.25 -1.31
C ILE A 82 1.97 -12.55 -2.13
N ALA A 83 1.96 -12.47 -3.47
CA ALA A 83 2.04 -13.64 -4.33
C ALA A 83 3.39 -14.36 -4.18
N ARG A 84 4.48 -13.60 -4.07
CA ARG A 84 5.85 -14.13 -3.87
C ARG A 84 6.14 -14.50 -2.43
N TYR A 85 5.64 -13.72 -1.47
CA TYR A 85 5.92 -13.86 -0.05
C TYR A 85 4.63 -13.99 0.78
N PRO A 86 3.84 -15.08 0.59
CA PRO A 86 2.49 -15.21 1.17
C PRO A 86 2.47 -15.28 2.71
N ARG A 87 3.63 -15.55 3.32
CA ARG A 87 3.81 -15.63 4.78
C ARG A 87 4.16 -14.28 5.42
N LEU A 88 4.53 -13.27 4.63
CA LEU A 88 4.86 -11.95 5.17
C LEU A 88 3.59 -11.18 5.51
N PHE A 89 3.41 -10.92 6.80
CA PHE A 89 2.24 -10.25 7.35
C PHE A 89 2.10 -8.81 6.85
N GLN A 90 3.23 -8.13 6.65
CA GLN A 90 3.31 -6.74 6.24
C GLN A 90 2.57 -6.47 4.92
N PHE A 91 2.68 -7.37 3.93
CA PHE A 91 1.94 -7.24 2.67
C PHE A 91 0.43 -7.35 2.88
N LYS A 92 -0.06 -8.23 3.77
CA LYS A 92 -1.49 -8.30 4.10
C LYS A 92 -1.98 -7.01 4.74
N VAL A 93 -1.21 -6.44 5.67
CA VAL A 93 -1.54 -5.14 6.29
C VAL A 93 -1.59 -4.04 5.25
N LEU A 94 -0.60 -3.95 4.36
CA LEU A 94 -0.58 -2.96 3.28
C LEU A 94 -1.77 -3.14 2.34
N LEU A 95 -2.13 -4.37 1.98
CA LEU A 95 -3.29 -4.63 1.13
C LEU A 95 -4.60 -4.19 1.80
N VAL A 96 -4.76 -4.37 3.11
CA VAL A 96 -5.91 -3.82 3.85
C VAL A 96 -5.95 -2.30 3.75
N LEU A 97 -4.82 -1.64 4.06
CA LEU A 97 -4.74 -0.18 4.06
C LEU A 97 -4.95 0.42 2.66
N LEU A 98 -4.33 -0.15 1.63
CA LEU A 98 -4.41 0.32 0.24
C LEU A 98 -5.83 0.14 -0.33
N ASN A 99 -6.45 -1.03 -0.09
CA ASN A 99 -7.85 -1.24 -0.49
C ASN A 99 -8.80 -0.29 0.26
N GLY A 100 -8.55 -0.02 1.54
CA GLY A 100 -9.30 0.96 2.32
C GLY A 100 -9.20 2.37 1.73
N LEU A 101 -7.98 2.83 1.40
CA LEU A 101 -7.75 4.16 0.79
C LEU A 101 -8.42 4.32 -0.58
N LEU A 102 -8.61 3.21 -1.32
CA LEU A 102 -9.32 3.19 -2.61
C LEU A 102 -10.83 2.98 -2.47
N GLY A 103 -11.35 2.80 -1.25
CA GLY A 103 -12.78 2.51 -1.01
C GLY A 103 -13.22 1.09 -1.37
N LEU A 104 -12.28 0.18 -1.61
CA LEU A 104 -12.52 -1.22 -1.95
C LEU A 104 -12.77 -2.06 -0.67
N THR A 105 -13.84 -1.71 0.06
CA THR A 105 -14.12 -2.27 1.40
C THR A 105 -14.25 -3.80 1.41
N GLY A 106 -14.79 -4.42 0.35
CA GLY A 106 -14.88 -5.89 0.24
C GLY A 106 -13.50 -6.56 0.16
N SER A 107 -12.61 -6.05 -0.68
CA SER A 107 -11.23 -6.54 -0.79
C SER A 107 -10.43 -6.28 0.47
N MET A 108 -10.62 -5.11 1.10
CA MET A 108 -10.03 -4.78 2.40
C MET A 108 -10.42 -5.82 3.46
N LEU A 109 -11.71 -6.12 3.61
CA LEU A 109 -12.20 -7.10 4.59
C LEU A 109 -11.69 -8.51 4.32
N LYS A 110 -11.61 -8.90 3.04
CA LYS A 110 -11.03 -10.19 2.64
C LYS A 110 -9.60 -10.35 3.15
N TRP A 111 -8.76 -9.33 2.98
CA TRP A 111 -7.38 -9.36 3.48
C TRP A 111 -7.32 -9.32 5.01
N TYR A 112 -8.19 -8.53 5.64
CA TYR A 112 -8.28 -8.46 7.11
C TYR A 112 -8.60 -9.82 7.72
N GLN A 113 -9.56 -10.55 7.16
CA GLN A 113 -9.91 -11.91 7.60
C GLN A 113 -8.76 -12.91 7.41
N GLN A 114 -7.97 -12.76 6.35
CA GLN A 114 -6.80 -13.62 6.09
C GLN A 114 -5.60 -13.38 7.02
N MET A 115 -5.66 -12.34 7.86
CA MET A 115 -4.64 -12.09 8.88
C MET A 115 -4.82 -12.96 10.13
N ASP A 116 -5.97 -13.65 10.28
CA ASP A 116 -6.29 -14.51 11.43
C ASP A 116 -6.04 -13.82 12.79
N ILE A 117 -6.45 -12.56 12.89
CA ILE A 117 -6.29 -11.71 14.08
C ILE A 117 -7.14 -12.29 15.22
N LYS A 118 -6.50 -12.57 16.37
CA LYS A 118 -7.17 -13.18 17.54
C LYS A 118 -6.99 -12.37 18.82
N ASN A 119 -8.01 -12.43 19.68
CA ASN A 119 -7.98 -11.94 21.06
C ASN A 119 -7.50 -10.47 21.14
N VAL A 120 -6.45 -10.19 21.91
CA VAL A 120 -5.88 -8.85 22.13
C VAL A 120 -5.45 -8.16 20.82
N GLN A 121 -5.12 -8.92 19.78
CA GLN A 121 -4.78 -8.33 18.48
C GLN A 121 -5.98 -7.64 17.83
N HIS A 122 -7.21 -8.09 18.14
CA HIS A 122 -8.43 -7.48 17.61
C HIS A 122 -8.59 -6.06 18.14
N GLU A 123 -8.37 -5.83 19.44
CA GLU A 123 -8.38 -4.50 20.03
C GLU A 123 -7.31 -3.59 19.42
N SER A 124 -6.15 -4.15 19.09
CA SER A 124 -5.01 -3.37 18.56
C SER A 124 -5.05 -3.14 17.05
N LEU A 125 -5.78 -3.95 16.27
CA LEU A 125 -5.74 -3.94 14.80
C LEU A 125 -7.12 -3.73 14.14
N SER A 126 -8.22 -3.75 14.89
CA SER A 126 -9.56 -3.44 14.36
C SER A 126 -9.63 -2.04 13.74
N PHE A 127 -8.84 -1.09 14.24
CA PHE A 127 -8.75 0.27 13.68
C PHE A 127 -8.37 0.28 12.19
N LEU A 128 -7.64 -0.73 11.70
CA LEU A 128 -7.20 -0.82 10.30
C LEU A 128 -8.37 -0.81 9.30
N VAL A 129 -9.55 -1.29 9.72
CA VAL A 129 -10.74 -1.33 8.89
C VAL A 129 -11.85 -0.42 9.41
N PHE A 130 -11.90 -0.16 10.72
CA PHE A 130 -12.99 0.57 11.36
C PHE A 130 -13.22 1.96 10.74
N ASP A 131 -12.16 2.77 10.61
CA ASP A 131 -12.27 4.14 10.08
C ASP A 131 -12.80 4.14 8.64
N GLN A 132 -12.37 3.19 7.83
CA GLN A 132 -12.79 3.08 6.43
C GLN A 132 -14.22 2.56 6.31
N LEU A 133 -14.62 1.56 7.12
CA LEU A 133 -16.00 1.07 7.15
C LEU A 133 -16.98 2.18 7.58
N CYS A 134 -16.60 3.00 8.56
CA CYS A 134 -17.33 4.20 8.95
C CYS A 134 -17.42 5.21 7.81
N ALA A 135 -16.29 5.55 7.16
CA ALA A 135 -16.22 6.53 6.09
C ALA A 135 -17.05 6.13 4.85
N PHE A 136 -17.09 4.84 4.51
CA PHE A 136 -17.82 4.30 3.36
C PHE A 136 -19.22 3.77 3.71
N GLY A 137 -19.67 3.92 4.96
CA GLY A 137 -21.04 3.59 5.37
C GLY A 137 -21.38 2.09 5.35
N ASN A 138 -20.40 1.20 5.48
CA ASN A 138 -20.63 -0.24 5.46
C ASN A 138 -20.99 -0.77 6.87
N VAL A 139 -22.21 -0.44 7.31
CA VAL A 139 -22.70 -0.70 8.67
C VAL A 139 -22.79 -2.20 8.99
N ASP A 140 -23.10 -3.05 8.01
CA ASP A 140 -23.21 -4.50 8.20
C ASP A 140 -21.85 -5.12 8.48
N ALA A 141 -20.81 -4.71 7.73
CA ALA A 141 -19.45 -5.14 8.01
C ALA A 141 -18.91 -4.59 9.33
N LEU A 142 -19.28 -3.35 9.70
CA LEU A 142 -18.88 -2.75 10.97
C LEU A 142 -19.31 -3.59 12.17
N ARG A 143 -20.53 -4.15 12.14
CA ARG A 143 -21.06 -5.02 13.20
C ARG A 143 -20.31 -6.35 13.35
N GLY A 144 -19.64 -6.81 12.30
CA GLY A 144 -18.85 -8.04 12.34
C GLY A 144 -17.41 -7.84 12.84
N VAL A 145 -16.96 -6.58 12.94
CA VAL A 145 -15.60 -6.21 13.37
C VAL A 145 -15.61 -5.49 14.73
N ALA A 146 -16.75 -5.09 15.25
CA ALA A 146 -16.92 -4.59 16.62
C ALA A 146 -17.20 -5.75 17.58
#